data_AF-A0A8T5NIU8-F1
#
_entry.id   AF-A0A8T5NIU8-F1
#
_cell.length_a   1.000
_cell.length_b   1.000
_cell.length_c   1.000
_cell.angle_alpha   90.00
_cell.angle_beta   90.00
_cell.angle_gamma   90.00
#
_symmetry.space_group_name_H-M   'P 1'
#
loop_
_entity.id
_entity.type
_entity.pdbx_description
1 polymer ?
#
loop_
_entity_poly.entity_id
_entity_poly.type
_entity_poly.pdbx_seq_one_letter_code
_entity_poly.pdbx_strand_id
1 'polypeptide(L)'
;MLAQDLIRKEIQIAPKIGLYASEEEFISEAINTLMASRKDLRIAVASELYKNDEISFGKACEMASLNIEEMKEVLHKRKIKRKVSASFDEIDNMAAEAIRIAGR
;
A
#
# COMPACT_ATOMS: atom_id res chain seq x y z
N MET A 1 -20.37 -18.21 24.23
CA MET A 1 -19.59 -18.26 22.98
C MET A 1 -18.88 -16.93 22.84
N LEU A 2 -17.56 -16.92 22.73
CA LEU A 2 -16.83 -15.66 22.59
C LEU A 2 -17.04 -15.11 21.18
N ALA A 3 -17.03 -13.80 20.99
CA ALA A 3 -17.19 -13.18 19.67
C ALA A 3 -16.16 -13.70 18.65
N GLN A 4 -14.94 -14.00 19.12
CA GLN A 4 -13.87 -14.59 18.31
C GLN A 4 -14.22 -16.01 17.80
N ASP A 5 -14.97 -16.80 18.57
CA ASP A 5 -15.38 -18.14 18.16
C ASP A 5 -16.40 -18.09 17.01
N LEU A 6 -17.25 -17.05 17.00
CA LEU A 6 -18.28 -16.90 15.98
C LEU A 6 -17.66 -16.50 14.64
N ILE A 7 -16.76 -15.51 14.63
CA ILE A 7 -16.04 -15.08 13.41
C ILE A 7 -15.32 -16.27 12.77
N ARG A 8 -14.66 -17.10 13.57
CA ARG A 8 -13.98 -18.29 13.05
C ARG A 8 -14.94 -19.27 12.38
N LYS A 9 -16.14 -19.45 12.94
CA LYS A 9 -17.19 -20.30 12.34
C LYS A 9 -17.73 -19.71 11.04
N GLU A 10 -17.88 -18.39 10.97
CA GLU A 10 -18.30 -17.68 9.76
C GLU A 10 -17.30 -17.86 8.61
N ILE A 11 -16.00 -17.74 8.89
CA ILE A 11 -14.94 -18.01 7.91
C ILE A 11 -15.01 -19.45 7.41
N GLN A 12 -15.18 -20.42 8.33
CA GLN A 12 -15.22 -21.85 8.00
C GLN A 12 -16.47 -22.30 7.25
N ILE A 13 -17.61 -21.61 7.44
CA ILE A 13 -18.88 -22.00 6.80
C ILE A 13 -19.00 -21.45 5.39
N ALA A 14 -18.36 -20.30 5.09
CA ALA A 14 -18.47 -19.62 3.80
C ALA A 14 -18.10 -20.51 2.59
N PRO A 15 -17.02 -21.32 2.62
CA PRO A 15 -16.75 -22.25 1.53
C PRO A 15 -17.70 -23.45 1.50
N LYS A 16 -18.16 -23.91 2.67
CA LYS A 16 -19.03 -25.09 2.80
C LYS A 16 -20.43 -24.86 2.21
N ILE A 17 -20.89 -23.61 2.17
CA ILE A 17 -22.15 -23.22 1.53
C ILE A 17 -21.99 -22.93 0.03
N GLY A 18 -20.78 -23.07 -0.53
CA GLY A 18 -20.51 -22.94 -1.96
C GLY A 18 -20.46 -21.51 -2.50
N LEU A 19 -20.44 -20.49 -1.64
CA LEU A 19 -20.32 -19.09 -2.07
C LEU A 19 -18.86 -18.66 -2.30
N TYR A 20 -17.90 -19.38 -1.72
CA TYR A 20 -16.47 -19.16 -1.87
C TYR A 20 -15.76 -20.49 -2.09
N ALA A 21 -14.66 -20.48 -2.84
CA ALA A 21 -13.80 -21.63 -3.08
C ALA A 21 -12.92 -21.98 -1.87
N SER A 22 -12.54 -21.00 -1.04
CA SER A 22 -11.75 -21.23 0.16
C SER A 22 -11.96 -20.16 1.24
N GLU A 23 -11.45 -20.42 2.45
CA GLU A 23 -11.45 -19.45 3.55
C GLU A 23 -10.64 -18.20 3.17
N GLU A 24 -9.52 -18.38 2.47
CA GLU A 24 -8.66 -17.29 2.00
C GLU A 24 -9.36 -16.39 0.99
N GLU A 25 -10.14 -16.95 0.06
CA GLU A 25 -10.92 -16.15 -0.89
C GLU A 25 -11.94 -15.27 -0.17
N PHE A 26 -12.68 -15.85 0.78
CA PHE A 26 -13.64 -15.12 1.59
C PHE A 26 -12.99 -13.99 2.39
N ILE A 27 -11.87 -14.28 3.06
CA ILE A 27 -11.12 -13.27 3.83
C ILE A 27 -10.60 -12.17 2.92
N SER A 28 -10.04 -12.53 1.75
CA SER A 28 -9.54 -11.57 0.77
C SER A 28 -10.66 -10.63 0.29
N GLU A 29 -11.82 -11.17 -0.05
CA GLU A 29 -12.97 -10.36 -0.47
C GLU A 29 -13.49 -9.48 0.67
N ALA A 30 -13.56 -9.99 1.90
CA ALA A 30 -13.95 -9.21 3.07
C ALA A 30 -13.01 -8.02 3.32
N ILE A 31 -11.69 -8.26 3.27
CA ILE A 31 -10.68 -7.20 3.41
C ILE A 31 -10.81 -6.20 2.27
N ASN A 32 -10.91 -6.65 1.01
CA ASN A 32 -11.05 -5.78 -0.16
C ASN A 32 -12.30 -4.91 -0.05
N THR A 33 -13.42 -5.48 0.36
CA THR A 33 -14.69 -4.77 0.56
C THR A 33 -14.57 -3.71 1.65
N LEU A 34 -13.94 -4.04 2.78
CA LEU A 34 -13.69 -3.08 3.85
C LEU A 34 -12.76 -1.95 3.39
N MET A 35 -11.66 -2.26 2.71
CA MET A 35 -10.72 -1.26 2.21
C MET A 35 -11.33 -0.39 1.12
N ALA A 36 -12.25 -0.92 0.31
CA ALA A 36 -12.99 -0.13 -0.68
C ALA A 36 -13.90 0.91 -0.01
N SER A 37 -14.61 0.53 1.06
CA SER A 37 -15.53 1.41 1.80
C SER A 37 -14.81 2.39 2.74
N ARG A 38 -13.66 2.01 3.31
CA ARG A 38 -12.89 2.82 4.28
C ARG A 38 -11.59 3.34 3.66
N LYS A 39 -11.73 4.37 2.83
CA LYS A 39 -10.60 5.05 2.16
C LYS A 39 -9.51 5.50 3.15
N ASP A 40 -9.92 6.02 4.30
CA ASP A 40 -9.03 6.46 5.37
C ASP A 40 -8.16 5.32 5.92
N LEU A 41 -8.78 4.15 6.15
CA LEU A 41 -8.10 2.94 6.61
C LEU A 41 -7.17 2.40 5.53
N ARG A 42 -7.64 2.33 4.28
CA ARG A 42 -6.85 1.83 3.15
C ARG A 42 -5.58 2.64 2.94
N ILE A 43 -5.69 3.97 2.96
CA ILE A 43 -4.53 4.87 2.87
C ILE A 43 -3.58 4.66 4.05
N ALA A 44 -4.11 4.50 5.27
CA ALA A 44 -3.31 4.26 6.46
C ALA A 44 -2.51 2.95 6.37
N VAL A 45 -3.16 1.86 5.98
CA VAL A 45 -2.53 0.54 5.81
C VAL A 45 -1.45 0.59 4.74
N ALA A 46 -1.74 1.15 3.56
CA ALA A 46 -0.75 1.27 2.49
C ALA A 46 0.48 2.10 2.93
N SER A 47 0.26 3.15 3.72
CA SER A 47 1.33 4.00 4.25
C SER A 47 2.23 3.27 5.25
N GLU A 48 1.66 2.52 6.18
CA GLU A 48 2.44 1.77 7.17
C GLU A 48 3.18 0.57 6.56
N LEU A 49 2.57 -0.13 5.59
CA LEU A 49 3.25 -1.20 4.86
C LEU A 49 4.45 -0.65 4.06
N TYR A 50 4.31 0.52 3.43
CA TYR A 50 5.43 1.18 2.76
C TYR A 50 6.53 1.58 3.73
N LYS A 51 6.17 2.20 4.85
CA LYS A 51 7.09 2.63 5.90
C LYS A 51 7.91 1.47 6.47
N ASN A 52 7.30 0.29 6.57
CA ASN A 52 7.90 -0.94 7.08
C ASN A 52 8.62 -1.76 6.00
N ASP A 53 8.74 -1.25 4.77
CA ASP A 53 9.40 -1.92 3.64
C ASP A 53 8.77 -3.22 3.16
N GLU A 54 7.52 -3.48 3.56
CA GLU A 54 6.75 -4.65 3.13
C GLU A 54 6.27 -4.51 1.68
N ILE A 55 6.12 -3.26 1.21
CA ILE A 55 5.68 -2.96 -0.16
C ILE A 55 6.46 -1.79 -0.75
N SER A 56 6.56 -1.75 -2.08
CA SER A 56 7.15 -0.64 -2.81
C SER A 56 6.25 0.62 -2.77
N PHE A 57 6.83 1.78 -3.07
CA PHE A 57 6.06 3.04 -3.17
C PHE A 57 4.96 2.95 -4.24
N GLY A 58 5.24 2.31 -5.39
CA GLY A 58 4.25 2.10 -6.44
C GLY A 58 3.08 1.23 -5.97
N LYS A 59 3.37 0.15 -5.23
CA LYS A 59 2.33 -0.70 -4.66
C LYS A 59 1.50 0.04 -3.60
N ALA A 60 2.14 0.92 -2.83
CA ALA A 60 1.43 1.77 -1.88
C ALA A 60 0.47 2.75 -2.58
N CYS A 61 0.87 3.33 -3.72
CA CYS A 61 0.00 4.17 -4.55
C CYS A 61 -1.21 3.39 -5.07
N GLU A 62 -0.97 2.20 -5.63
CA GLU A 62 -2.01 1.29 -6.13
C GLU A 62 -3.02 0.93 -5.02
N MET A 63 -2.52 0.46 -3.87
CA MET A 63 -3.36 0.09 -2.72
C MET A 63 -4.13 1.28 -2.16
N ALA A 64 -3.52 2.46 -2.07
CA ALA A 64 -4.21 3.66 -1.61
C ALA A 64 -5.25 4.17 -2.63
N SER A 65 -5.13 3.77 -3.90
CA SER A 65 -5.83 4.34 -5.05
C SER A 65 -5.54 5.84 -5.19
N LEU A 66 -4.26 6.18 -5.07
CA LEU A 66 -3.74 7.55 -5.17
C LEU A 66 -2.70 7.63 -6.27
N ASN A 67 -2.61 8.78 -6.92
CA ASN A 67 -1.47 9.05 -7.79
C ASN A 67 -0.21 9.36 -6.96
N ILE A 68 0.93 9.48 -7.67
CA ILE A 68 2.24 9.70 -7.05
C ILE A 68 2.28 10.97 -6.19
N GLU A 69 1.70 12.07 -6.65
CA GLU A 69 1.74 13.35 -5.93
C GLU A 69 0.85 13.33 -4.69
N GLU A 70 -0.36 12.78 -4.80
CA GLU A 70 -1.26 12.58 -3.66
C GLU A 70 -0.62 11.70 -2.58
N MET A 71 0.03 10.60 -2.98
CA MET A 71 0.69 9.71 -2.03
C MET A 71 1.89 10.39 -1.34
N LYS A 72 2.67 11.20 -2.07
CA LYS A 72 3.76 11.99 -1.47
C LYS A 72 3.23 12.94 -0.39
N GLU A 73 2.11 13.63 -0.65
CA GLU A 73 1.49 14.49 0.34
C GLU A 73 1.00 13.73 1.57
N VAL A 74 0.37 12.58 1.38
CA VAL A 74 -0.09 11.70 2.47
C VAL A 74 1.08 11.30 3.36
N LEU A 75 2.17 10.81 2.77
CA LEU A 75 3.35 10.41 3.53
C LEU A 75 3.97 11.59 4.28
N HIS A 76 4.06 12.75 3.65
CA HIS A 76 4.55 13.98 4.28
C HIS A 76 3.69 14.38 5.49
N LYS A 77 2.36 14.44 5.32
CA LYS A 77 1.40 14.76 6.41
C LYS A 77 1.50 13.76 7.57
N ARG A 78 1.83 12.49 7.27
CA ARG A 78 2.06 11.41 8.25
C ARG A 78 3.48 11.35 8.81
N LYS A 79 4.38 12.25 8.42
CA LYS A 79 5.81 12.26 8.81
C LYS A 79 6.55 10.96 8.44
N ILE A 80 6.11 10.29 7.38
CA ILE A 80 6.78 9.11 6.85
C ILE A 80 7.82 9.59 5.83
N LYS A 81 9.10 9.33 6.13
CA LYS A 81 10.19 9.66 5.20
C LYS A 81 10.14 8.73 4.00
N ARG A 82 10.19 9.32 2.80
CA ARG A 82 10.36 8.57 1.56
C ARG A 82 11.81 8.11 1.45
N LYS A 83 12.00 6.87 1.02
CA LYS A 83 13.33 6.38 0.62
C LYS A 83 13.74 7.05 -0.68
N VAL A 84 14.90 7.70 -0.67
CA VAL A 84 15.53 8.27 -1.86
C VAL A 84 16.68 7.35 -2.22
N SER A 85 16.73 6.89 -3.48
CA SER A 85 17.74 5.95 -3.95
C SER A 85 19.06 6.62 -4.32
N ALA A 86 19.07 7.94 -4.48
CA ALA A 86 20.24 8.73 -4.81
C ALA A 86 20.51 9.77 -3.72
N SER A 87 21.77 9.91 -3.37
CA SER A 87 22.31 11.02 -2.59
C SER A 87 22.23 12.32 -3.39
N PHE A 88 22.34 13.46 -2.68
CA PHE A 88 22.42 14.76 -3.35
C PHE A 88 23.62 14.85 -4.29
N ASP A 89 24.77 14.32 -3.89
CA ASP A 89 25.99 14.29 -4.73
C ASP A 89 25.77 13.48 -6.01
N GLU A 90 25.09 12.33 -5.94
CA GLU A 90 24.75 11.55 -7.13
C GLU A 90 23.79 12.31 -8.05
N ILE A 91 22.79 13.00 -7.49
CA ILE A 91 21.87 13.83 -8.27
C ILE A 91 22.62 14.98 -8.96
N ASP A 92 23.51 15.66 -8.25
CA ASP A 92 24.31 16.77 -8.79
C ASP A 92 25.24 16.30 -9.91
N ASN A 93 25.90 15.15 -9.72
CA ASN A 93 26.75 14.54 -10.75
C ASN A 93 25.94 14.14 -11.99
N MET A 94 24.76 13.55 -11.82
CA MET A 94 23.86 13.23 -12.94
C MET A 94 23.40 14.49 -13.68
N ALA A 95 23.09 15.57 -12.95
CA ALA A 95 22.70 16.84 -13.53
C ALA A 95 23.84 17.48 -14.34
N ALA A 96 25.07 17.50 -13.80
CA ALA A 96 26.26 18.01 -14.47
C ALA A 96 26.58 17.21 -15.76
N GLU A 97 26.49 15.89 -15.68
CA GLU A 97 26.70 14.99 -16.82
C GLU A 97 25.68 15.22 -17.93
N ALA A 98 24.40 15.40 -17.58
CA ALA A 98 23.35 15.71 -18.55
C ALA A 98 23.59 17.04 -19.28
N ILE A 99 24.10 18.08 -18.60
CA ILE A 99 24.49 19.36 -19.21
C ILE A 99 25.63 19.15 -20.21
N ARG A 100 26.67 18.40 -19.81
CA ARG A 100 27.82 18.07 -20.65
C ARG A 100 27.42 17.33 -21.93
N ILE A 101 26.51 16.37 -21.82
CA ILE A 101 25.99 15.59 -22.96
C ILE A 101 25.13 16.47 -23.88
N ALA A 102 24.34 17.39 -23.31
CA ALA A 102 23.48 18.30 -24.07
C ALA A 102 24.27 19.39 -24.85
N GLY A 103 25.60 19.43 -24.74
CA GLY A 103 26.46 20.34 -25.49
C GLY A 103 26.27 21.82 -25.13
N ARG A 104 25.89 22.11 -23.87
CA ARG A 104 25.82 23.47 -23.32
C ARG A 104 26.99 23.75 -22.40
#